data_AF-A0A372Q5W3-F1
#
_entry.id   AF-A0A372Q5W3-F1
#
_cell.length_a   1.000
_cell.length_b   1.000
_cell.length_c   1.000
_cell.angle_alpha   90.00
_cell.angle_beta   90.00
_cell.angle_gamma   90.00
#
_symmetry.space_group_name_H-M   'P 1'
#
loop_
_entity.id
_entity.type
_entity.pdbx_description
1 polymer ?
#
loop_
_entity_poly.entity_id
_entity_poly.type
_entity_poly.pdbx_seq_one_letter_code
_entity_poly.pdbx_strand_id
1 'polypeptide(L)'
;MDYKGSSPIFVFEDTIKLKLGEDGHIVTNQYSHVIFTVCLLNEKDEVLKSSNQYCILLYIEKEKYEYLSLAVSQIINELDEIKDGFKDCDDVICTVELFFSDDWKFMALNITGNKKVPNELHVMLQITDILFRCFFYQLMEDINQFKKSISILIEQEMHQIGLTHFQFYESKTKSKYNWTMLNGTEKLNVLENFEVFKFVSGERGKKMEFLWYKFLCLYLFLRQDHITNEEIDSFEQAAKSWILKFCEPTAEKSNRSANPAERPSEGDFLAPYISTTVH
;
A
#
# COMPACT_ATOMS: atom_id res chain seq x y z
N MET A 1 -25.51 41.09 -9.98
CA MET A 1 -24.95 39.74 -10.18
C MET A 1 -24.83 39.14 -8.81
N ASP A 2 -25.81 38.33 -8.43
CA ASP A 2 -25.83 37.67 -7.13
C ASP A 2 -24.86 36.49 -7.17
N TYR A 3 -23.70 36.66 -6.53
CA TYR A 3 -22.92 35.51 -6.09
C TYR A 3 -23.78 34.78 -5.06
N LYS A 4 -24.41 33.67 -5.46
CA LYS A 4 -24.86 32.64 -4.51
C LYS A 4 -23.61 32.20 -3.75
N GLY A 5 -23.41 32.76 -2.56
CA GLY A 5 -22.32 32.42 -1.67
C GLY A 5 -22.38 30.93 -1.38
N SER A 6 -21.39 30.20 -1.86
CA SER A 6 -21.01 28.91 -1.28
C SER A 6 -20.82 29.12 0.23
N SER A 7 -21.37 28.21 1.04
CA SER A 7 -21.11 28.21 2.48
C SER A 7 -19.60 28.30 2.73
N PRO A 8 -19.15 29.09 3.72
CA PRO A 8 -17.73 29.23 3.99
C PRO A 8 -17.13 27.85 4.31
N ILE A 9 -15.98 27.56 3.71
CA ILE A 9 -15.23 26.29 3.89
C ILE A 9 -14.74 26.15 5.34
N PHE A 10 -14.53 27.29 6.01
CA PHE A 10 -14.09 27.38 7.39
C PHE A 10 -15.03 28.26 8.21
N VAL A 11 -15.26 27.84 9.45
CA VAL A 11 -15.90 28.58 10.52
C VAL A 11 -14.85 28.92 11.59
N PHE A 12 -15.10 29.94 12.40
CA PHE A 12 -14.22 30.34 13.50
C PHE A 12 -13.88 29.14 14.41
N GLU A 13 -12.60 28.98 14.76
CA GLU A 13 -12.00 27.83 15.49
C GLU A 13 -11.88 26.50 14.71
N ASP A 14 -12.14 26.48 13.40
CA ASP A 14 -11.95 25.27 12.62
C ASP A 14 -10.47 24.85 12.51
N THR A 15 -10.26 23.55 12.60
CA THR A 15 -8.98 22.93 12.29
C THR A 15 -8.81 22.76 10.78
N ILE A 16 -7.71 23.28 10.23
CA ILE A 16 -7.34 23.14 8.83
C ILE A 16 -6.68 21.78 8.63
N LYS A 17 -7.27 20.93 7.79
CA LYS A 17 -6.77 19.59 7.51
C LYS A 17 -6.10 19.58 6.13
N LEU A 18 -4.78 19.46 6.10
CA LEU A 18 -4.01 19.41 4.87
C LEU A 18 -3.55 17.98 4.60
N LYS A 19 -3.80 17.47 3.40
CA LYS A 19 -3.24 16.22 2.93
C LYS A 19 -2.10 16.48 1.95
N LEU A 20 -0.94 15.94 2.25
CA LEU A 20 0.23 15.89 1.40
C LEU A 20 0.31 14.55 0.69
N GLY A 21 0.56 14.61 -0.61
CA GLY A 21 0.91 13.49 -1.46
C GLY A 21 2.06 13.87 -2.39
N GLU A 22 2.67 12.86 -2.93
CA GLU A 22 3.71 12.83 -3.94
C GLU A 22 3.20 11.93 -5.09
N ASP A 23 3.56 12.29 -6.31
CA ASP A 23 3.31 11.45 -7.47
C ASP A 23 4.57 11.45 -8.34
N GLY A 24 5.16 10.27 -8.47
CA GLY A 24 6.38 10.03 -9.21
C GLY A 24 6.08 9.54 -10.62
N HIS A 25 6.30 10.40 -11.62
CA HIS A 25 6.20 10.02 -13.02
C HIS A 25 7.60 9.81 -13.63
N ILE A 26 7.91 8.59 -14.06
CA ILE A 26 9.14 8.28 -14.80
C ILE A 26 9.04 8.90 -16.20
N VAL A 27 9.81 9.96 -16.47
CA VAL A 27 9.83 10.64 -17.77
C VAL A 27 10.85 10.01 -18.71
N THR A 28 11.99 9.56 -18.17
CA THR A 28 13.04 8.82 -18.91
C THR A 28 13.72 7.80 -18.01
N ASN A 29 14.51 6.88 -18.57
CA ASN A 29 15.37 5.96 -17.77
C ASN A 29 16.43 6.69 -16.90
N GLN A 30 16.55 8.01 -17.01
CA GLN A 30 17.55 8.81 -16.30
C GLN A 30 16.94 9.72 -15.22
N TYR A 31 15.71 10.18 -15.38
CA TYR A 31 15.08 11.13 -14.45
C TYR A 31 13.56 10.87 -14.35
N SER A 32 13.05 11.08 -13.14
CA SER A 32 11.63 11.09 -12.78
C SER A 32 11.22 12.51 -12.43
N HIS A 33 9.96 12.86 -12.73
CA HIS A 33 9.33 14.04 -12.16
C HIS A 33 8.57 13.57 -10.94
N VAL A 34 8.94 14.11 -9.78
CA VAL A 34 8.29 13.88 -8.50
C VAL A 34 7.51 15.15 -8.20
N ILE A 35 6.20 15.04 -8.13
CA ILE A 35 5.30 16.18 -7.90
C ILE A 35 4.74 16.05 -6.50
N PHE A 36 4.99 17.03 -5.65
CA PHE A 36 4.34 17.13 -4.35
C PHE A 36 3.10 17.98 -4.45
N THR A 37 2.00 17.45 -3.93
CA THR A 37 0.69 18.07 -3.93
C THR A 37 0.17 18.23 -2.50
N VAL A 38 -0.54 19.32 -2.27
CA VAL A 38 -1.34 19.59 -1.07
C VAL A 38 -2.79 19.74 -1.49
N CYS A 39 -3.69 19.17 -0.69
CA CYS A 39 -5.12 19.42 -0.81
C CYS A 39 -5.75 19.69 0.56
N LEU A 40 -6.86 20.43 0.55
CA LEU A 40 -7.57 20.84 1.75
C LEU A 40 -8.73 19.89 2.06
N LEU A 41 -8.55 18.99 3.03
CA LEU A 41 -9.54 17.96 3.35
C LEU A 41 -10.89 18.53 3.85
N ASN A 42 -10.90 19.76 4.35
CA ASN A 42 -12.13 20.45 4.75
C ASN A 42 -13.11 20.65 3.57
N GLU A 43 -12.63 20.59 2.33
CA GLU A 43 -13.45 20.71 1.11
C GLU A 43 -14.22 19.42 0.75
N LYS A 44 -14.03 18.33 1.52
CA LYS A 44 -14.74 17.06 1.36
C LYS A 44 -14.63 16.52 -0.07
N ASP A 45 -15.75 16.26 -0.73
CA ASP A 45 -15.80 15.64 -2.08
C ASP A 45 -15.11 16.49 -3.15
N GLU A 46 -14.98 17.80 -2.93
CA GLU A 46 -14.32 18.73 -3.85
C GLU A 46 -12.79 18.52 -3.90
N VAL A 47 -12.21 17.87 -2.88
CA VAL A 47 -10.77 17.51 -2.82
C VAL A 47 -10.33 16.65 -4.00
N LEU A 48 -11.25 15.85 -4.56
CA LEU A 48 -10.97 14.96 -5.68
C LEU A 48 -10.83 15.71 -7.01
N LYS A 49 -11.20 16.99 -7.07
CA LYS A 49 -11.06 17.80 -8.28
C LYS A 49 -9.61 18.23 -8.45
N SER A 50 -9.11 18.14 -9.68
CA SER A 50 -7.74 18.56 -10.01
C SER A 50 -7.48 20.04 -9.71
N SER A 51 -8.52 20.89 -9.72
CA SER A 51 -8.42 22.31 -9.34
C SER A 51 -8.12 22.54 -7.85
N ASN A 52 -8.29 21.50 -7.02
CA ASN A 52 -8.16 21.55 -5.57
C ASN A 52 -6.93 20.74 -5.09
N GLN A 53 -6.10 20.32 -6.04
CA GLN A 53 -4.78 19.73 -5.80
C GLN A 53 -3.70 20.75 -6.16
N TYR A 54 -3.08 21.32 -5.14
CA TYR A 54 -2.09 22.37 -5.27
C TYR A 54 -0.69 21.77 -5.33
N CYS A 55 0.00 21.95 -6.46
CA CYS A 55 1.41 21.58 -6.59
C CYS A 55 2.27 22.54 -5.76
N ILE A 56 3.02 21.99 -4.81
CA ILE A 56 3.92 22.77 -3.92
C ILE A 56 5.39 22.60 -4.30
N LEU A 57 5.75 21.47 -4.91
CA LEU A 57 7.11 21.20 -5.34
C LEU A 57 7.10 20.30 -6.57
N LEU A 58 7.87 20.71 -7.58
CA LEU A 58 8.26 19.86 -8.70
C LEU A 58 9.74 19.55 -8.57
N TYR A 59 10.05 18.28 -8.38
CA TYR A 59 11.40 17.79 -8.25
C TYR A 59 11.75 16.89 -9.45
N ILE A 60 12.88 17.16 -10.10
CA ILE A 60 13.30 16.49 -11.34
C ILE A 60 14.65 15.82 -11.10
N GLU A 61 14.64 14.64 -10.48
CA GLU A 61 15.81 13.76 -10.39
C GLU A 61 15.38 12.29 -10.37
N LYS A 62 16.30 11.36 -10.10
CA LYS A 62 15.95 9.96 -9.86
C LYS A 62 15.24 9.84 -8.51
N GLU A 63 14.10 9.16 -8.51
CA GLU A 63 13.33 8.79 -7.33
C GLU A 63 14.10 7.75 -6.46
N LYS A 64 15.14 8.24 -5.78
CA LYS A 64 15.87 7.52 -4.74
C LYS A 64 15.58 8.18 -3.40
N TYR A 65 15.41 7.36 -2.38
CA TYR A 65 15.12 7.79 -1.01
C TYR A 65 16.08 8.88 -0.51
N GLU A 66 17.39 8.76 -0.78
CA GLU A 66 18.39 9.75 -0.32
C GLU A 66 18.13 11.15 -0.86
N TYR A 67 17.79 11.28 -2.14
CA TYR A 67 17.54 12.59 -2.74
C TYR A 67 16.13 13.11 -2.44
N LEU A 68 15.14 12.21 -2.39
CA LEU A 68 13.80 12.52 -1.93
C LEU A 68 13.83 13.08 -0.51
N SER A 69 14.59 12.44 0.38
CA SER A 69 14.77 12.90 1.77
C SER A 69 15.38 14.29 1.85
N LEU A 70 16.33 14.63 0.95
CA LEU A 70 16.92 15.97 0.92
C LEU A 70 15.91 17.01 0.44
N ALA A 71 15.23 16.76 -0.68
CA ALA A 71 14.23 17.67 -1.23
C ALA A 71 13.07 17.90 -0.25
N VAL A 72 12.59 16.84 0.38
CA VAL A 72 11.48 16.89 1.34
C VAL A 72 11.92 17.49 2.68
N SER A 73 13.20 17.40 3.08
CA SER A 73 13.67 18.01 4.35
C SER A 73 13.44 19.52 4.45
N GLN A 74 13.51 20.24 3.33
CA GLN A 74 13.26 21.68 3.30
C GLN A 74 11.80 21.99 3.59
N ILE A 75 10.89 21.23 2.97
CA ILE A 75 9.45 21.35 3.18
C ILE A 75 9.04 20.84 4.57
N ILE A 76 9.66 19.78 5.09
CA ILE A 76 9.35 19.26 6.44
C ILE A 76 9.57 20.33 7.51
N ASN A 77 10.65 21.10 7.44
CA ASN A 77 10.90 22.15 8.42
C ASN A 77 9.81 23.22 8.38
N GLU A 78 9.40 23.65 7.19
CA GLU A 78 8.29 24.60 7.02
C GLU A 78 6.95 24.01 7.49
N LEU A 79 6.74 22.71 7.26
CA LEU A 79 5.56 21.99 7.73
C LEU A 79 5.55 21.82 9.26
N ASP A 80 6.70 21.66 9.90
CA ASP A 80 6.82 21.58 11.35
C ASP A 80 6.47 22.92 12.01
N GLU A 81 6.85 24.04 11.40
CA GLU A 81 6.51 25.38 11.90
C GLU A 81 4.99 25.66 11.90
N ILE A 82 4.25 25.10 10.94
CA ILE A 82 2.78 25.29 10.86
C ILE A 82 1.98 24.34 11.76
N LYS A 83 2.60 23.29 12.33
CA LYS A 83 1.90 22.31 13.20
C LYS A 83 1.37 22.95 14.49
N ASP A 84 2.10 23.92 15.02
CA ASP A 84 1.70 24.66 16.22
C ASP A 84 0.57 25.68 15.94
N GLY A 85 0.10 25.72 14.70
CA GLY A 85 -0.90 26.64 14.19
C GLY A 85 -0.28 27.92 13.62
N PHE A 86 -1.02 28.60 12.75
CA PHE A 86 -0.64 29.92 12.26
C PHE A 86 -1.68 30.94 12.64
N LYS A 87 -1.25 32.20 12.74
CA LYS A 87 -2.15 33.32 12.97
C LYS A 87 -2.68 33.85 11.66
N ASP A 88 -3.98 33.99 11.56
CA ASP A 88 -4.59 34.72 10.44
C ASP A 88 -4.41 36.24 10.58
N CYS A 89 -4.99 37.00 9.65
CA CYS A 89 -4.95 38.46 9.65
C CYS A 89 -5.67 39.11 10.84
N ASP A 90 -6.46 38.34 11.59
CA ASP A 90 -7.24 38.78 12.74
C ASP A 90 -6.63 38.27 14.08
N ASP A 91 -5.36 37.81 14.06
CA ASP A 91 -4.64 37.25 15.22
C ASP A 91 -5.25 35.96 15.79
N VAL A 92 -6.14 35.30 15.05
CA VAL A 92 -6.77 34.02 15.45
C VAL A 92 -5.81 32.88 15.14
N ILE A 93 -5.59 32.00 16.11
CA ILE A 93 -4.76 30.80 15.93
C ILE A 93 -5.59 29.74 15.20
N CYS A 94 -5.22 29.44 13.96
CA CYS A 94 -5.76 28.33 13.19
C CYS A 94 -4.91 27.08 13.43
N THR A 95 -5.50 26.05 14.02
CA THR A 95 -4.82 24.75 14.20
C THR A 95 -4.72 24.01 12.87
N VAL A 96 -3.56 23.43 12.58
CA VAL A 96 -3.32 22.66 11.35
C VAL A 96 -3.11 21.19 11.69
N GLU A 97 -3.87 20.30 11.04
CA GLU A 97 -3.62 18.87 11.05
C GLU A 97 -3.05 18.42 9.69
N LEU A 98 -1.90 17.75 9.72
CA LEU A 98 -1.24 17.24 8.53
C LEU A 98 -1.47 15.73 8.35
N PHE A 99 -1.90 15.37 7.15
CA PHE A 99 -2.10 14.01 6.68
C PHE A 99 -1.11 13.71 5.55
N PHE A 100 -0.43 12.57 5.60
CA PHE A 100 0.50 12.13 4.56
C PHE A 100 -0.04 10.85 3.95
N SER A 101 -0.24 10.80 2.64
CA SER A 101 -0.80 9.61 1.99
C SER A 101 -0.08 9.30 0.68
N ASP A 102 0.70 8.22 0.67
CA ASP A 102 1.46 7.83 -0.51
C ASP A 102 2.10 6.44 -0.50
N ASP A 103 2.95 6.15 -1.49
CA ASP A 103 3.92 5.06 -1.54
C ASP A 103 4.78 5.00 -0.26
N TRP A 104 5.24 3.79 0.09
CA TRP A 104 5.99 3.55 1.33
C TRP A 104 7.27 4.34 1.40
N LYS A 105 7.90 4.68 0.27
CA LYS A 105 9.14 5.44 0.29
C LYS A 105 8.92 6.80 0.96
N PHE A 106 7.79 7.42 0.65
CA PHE A 106 7.37 8.67 1.27
C PHE A 106 6.86 8.43 2.70
N MET A 107 6.11 7.36 2.95
CA MET A 107 5.68 7.00 4.31
C MET A 107 6.85 6.64 5.24
N ALA A 108 7.98 6.19 4.69
CA ALA A 108 9.21 5.88 5.40
C ALA A 108 10.04 7.13 5.74
N LEU A 109 9.76 8.28 5.10
CA LEU A 109 10.31 9.55 5.56
C LEU A 109 9.84 9.76 7.01
N ASN A 110 10.79 10.01 7.88
CA ASN A 110 10.58 10.07 9.32
C ASN A 110 9.94 11.41 9.71
N ILE A 111 8.76 11.69 9.17
CA ILE A 111 7.98 12.88 9.47
C ILE A 111 7.20 12.59 10.75
N THR A 112 7.89 12.71 11.88
CA THR A 112 7.36 12.44 13.21
C THR A 112 6.21 13.37 13.57
N GLY A 113 5.16 12.82 14.19
CA GLY A 113 4.00 13.58 14.70
C GLY A 113 2.84 13.79 13.71
N ASN A 114 2.89 13.22 12.50
CA ASN A 114 1.85 13.39 11.48
C ASN A 114 1.01 12.13 11.25
N LYS A 115 -0.26 12.32 10.87
CA LYS A 115 -1.18 11.22 10.55
C LYS A 115 -0.81 10.64 9.19
N LYS A 116 -0.46 9.36 9.15
CA LYS A 116 -0.05 8.64 7.95
C LYS A 116 -1.22 7.78 7.45
N VAL A 117 -1.69 8.04 6.24
CA VAL A 117 -2.83 7.34 5.64
C VAL A 117 -2.32 6.51 4.47
N PRO A 118 -2.25 5.18 4.58
CA PRO A 118 -1.79 4.35 3.48
C PRO A 118 -2.75 4.43 2.29
N ASN A 119 -2.21 4.44 1.08
CA ASN A 119 -3.01 4.35 -0.14
C ASN A 119 -3.57 2.93 -0.29
N GLU A 120 -4.90 2.79 -0.31
CA GLU A 120 -5.61 1.50 -0.35
C GLU A 120 -5.24 0.66 -1.58
N LEU A 121 -5.17 1.26 -2.77
CA LEU A 121 -4.71 0.58 -3.98
C LEU A 121 -3.28 0.06 -3.80
N HIS A 122 -2.40 0.88 -3.22
CA HIS A 122 -1.01 0.50 -3.04
C HIS A 122 -0.84 -0.64 -2.02
N VAL A 123 -1.60 -0.61 -0.93
CA VAL A 123 -1.67 -1.71 0.05
C VAL A 123 -2.11 -3.00 -0.63
N MET A 124 -3.15 -2.95 -1.48
CA MET A 124 -3.58 -4.12 -2.26
C MET A 124 -2.51 -4.64 -3.19
N LEU A 125 -1.88 -3.76 -3.98
CA LEU A 125 -0.85 -4.17 -4.93
C LEU A 125 0.28 -4.90 -4.23
N GLN A 126 0.77 -4.36 -3.10
CA GLN A 126 1.94 -4.90 -2.42
C GLN A 126 1.65 -6.16 -1.61
N ILE A 127 0.57 -6.16 -0.81
CA ILE A 127 0.25 -7.34 0.01
C ILE A 127 -0.10 -8.51 -0.91
N THR A 128 -0.79 -8.27 -2.03
CA THR A 128 -1.07 -9.31 -3.01
C THR A 128 0.21 -9.89 -3.62
N ASP A 129 1.21 -9.05 -3.94
CA ASP A 129 2.52 -9.55 -4.41
C ASP A 129 3.22 -10.44 -3.37
N ILE A 130 3.13 -10.07 -2.09
CA ILE A 130 3.69 -10.86 -1.00
C ILE A 130 2.95 -12.20 -0.89
N LEU A 131 1.61 -12.20 -0.94
CA LEU A 131 0.78 -13.39 -0.91
C LEU A 131 1.09 -14.33 -2.08
N PHE A 132 1.23 -13.79 -3.30
CA PHE A 132 1.67 -14.55 -4.47
C PHE A 132 3.04 -15.15 -4.28
N ARG A 133 4.00 -14.37 -3.78
CA ARG A 133 5.36 -14.84 -3.55
C ARG A 133 5.37 -16.01 -2.55
N CYS A 134 4.62 -15.90 -1.46
CA CYS A 134 4.45 -16.99 -0.50
C CYS A 134 3.83 -18.23 -1.15
N PHE A 135 2.81 -18.06 -1.99
CA PHE A 135 2.13 -19.15 -2.68
C PHE A 135 3.00 -19.84 -3.74
N PHE A 136 3.64 -19.08 -4.62
CA PHE A 136 4.48 -19.68 -5.66
C PHE A 136 5.74 -20.31 -5.08
N TYR A 137 6.38 -19.69 -4.10
CA TYR A 137 7.53 -20.32 -3.43
C TYR A 137 7.13 -21.59 -2.68
N GLN A 138 5.91 -21.66 -2.15
CA GLN A 138 5.39 -22.90 -1.61
C GLN A 138 5.38 -24.02 -2.65
N LEU A 139 4.85 -23.73 -3.82
CA LEU A 139 4.68 -24.70 -4.90
C LEU A 139 6.00 -25.07 -5.56
N MET A 140 6.98 -24.15 -5.51
CA MET A 140 8.34 -24.36 -6.01
C MET A 140 9.25 -25.07 -5.00
N GLU A 141 8.78 -25.44 -3.79
CA GLU A 141 9.56 -26.27 -2.84
C GLU A 141 9.99 -27.61 -3.50
N ASP A 142 9.11 -28.24 -4.30
CA ASP A 142 9.46 -29.31 -5.23
C ASP A 142 9.47 -28.79 -6.68
N ILE A 143 10.63 -28.26 -7.08
CA ILE A 143 10.80 -27.68 -8.41
C ILE A 143 10.55 -28.70 -9.55
N ASN A 144 10.76 -30.00 -9.31
CA ASN A 144 10.57 -31.01 -10.34
C ASN A 144 9.08 -31.27 -10.56
N GLN A 145 8.31 -31.39 -9.48
CA GLN A 145 6.86 -31.47 -9.56
C GLN A 145 6.26 -30.18 -10.12
N PHE A 146 6.81 -29.03 -9.72
CA PHE A 146 6.39 -27.73 -10.22
C PHE A 146 6.43 -27.66 -11.75
N LYS A 147 7.62 -27.94 -12.31
CA LYS A 147 7.87 -27.94 -13.77
C LYS A 147 7.02 -28.94 -14.52
N LYS A 148 6.79 -30.11 -13.93
CA LYS A 148 6.14 -31.23 -14.61
C LYS A 148 4.64 -31.04 -14.75
N SER A 149 3.98 -30.50 -13.72
CA SER A 149 2.52 -30.46 -13.69
C SER A 149 1.91 -29.24 -13.01
N ILE A 150 2.47 -28.77 -11.87
CA ILE A 150 1.80 -27.74 -11.08
C ILE A 150 1.73 -26.40 -11.84
N SER A 151 2.79 -26.00 -12.54
CA SER A 151 2.80 -24.74 -13.30
C SER A 151 1.67 -24.70 -14.33
N ILE A 152 1.48 -25.80 -15.07
CA ILE A 152 0.45 -25.93 -16.10
C ILE A 152 -0.95 -25.82 -15.48
N LEU A 153 -1.19 -26.47 -14.34
CA LEU A 153 -2.49 -26.44 -13.68
C LEU A 153 -2.83 -25.04 -13.16
N ILE A 154 -1.85 -24.31 -12.63
CA ILE A 154 -2.05 -22.93 -12.15
C ILE A 154 -2.29 -21.99 -13.32
N GLU A 155 -1.52 -22.11 -14.41
CA GLU A 155 -1.74 -21.31 -15.62
C GLU A 155 -3.16 -21.53 -16.16
N GLN A 156 -3.62 -22.78 -16.23
CA GLN A 156 -4.99 -23.11 -16.63
C GLN A 156 -6.04 -22.47 -15.72
N GLU A 157 -5.85 -22.51 -14.40
CA GLU A 157 -6.77 -21.88 -13.45
C GLU A 157 -6.79 -20.35 -13.58
N MET A 158 -5.61 -19.74 -13.72
CA MET A 158 -5.48 -18.29 -13.97
C MET A 158 -6.19 -17.89 -15.27
N HIS A 159 -6.05 -18.70 -16.33
CA HIS A 159 -6.75 -18.48 -17.59
C HIS A 159 -8.27 -18.61 -17.44
N GLN A 160 -8.74 -19.56 -16.63
CA GLN A 160 -10.18 -19.75 -16.37
C GLN A 160 -10.82 -18.55 -15.69
N ILE A 161 -10.11 -17.89 -14.76
CA ILE A 161 -10.60 -16.68 -14.10
C ILE A 161 -10.34 -15.40 -14.94
N GLY A 162 -9.83 -15.52 -16.17
CA GLY A 162 -9.73 -14.42 -17.13
C GLY A 162 -8.32 -13.84 -17.35
N LEU A 163 -7.27 -14.39 -16.74
CA LEU A 163 -5.88 -13.93 -16.92
C LEU A 163 -5.20 -14.68 -18.09
N THR A 164 -5.71 -14.51 -19.32
CA THR A 164 -5.35 -15.33 -20.50
C THR A 164 -3.88 -15.33 -20.91
N HIS A 165 -3.07 -14.40 -20.41
CA HIS A 165 -1.64 -14.27 -20.72
C HIS A 165 -0.73 -14.60 -19.53
N PHE A 166 -1.31 -15.07 -18.43
CA PHE A 166 -0.52 -15.49 -17.28
C PHE A 166 0.30 -16.73 -17.61
N GLN A 167 1.60 -16.70 -17.33
CA GLN A 167 2.51 -17.82 -17.51
C GLN A 167 3.70 -17.73 -16.55
N PHE A 168 4.29 -18.88 -16.24
CA PHE A 168 5.59 -18.97 -15.59
C PHE A 168 6.71 -19.02 -16.62
N TYR A 169 7.86 -18.44 -16.28
CA TYR A 169 9.04 -18.46 -17.14
C TYR A 169 10.32 -18.61 -16.31
N GLU A 170 11.30 -19.32 -16.87
CA GLU A 170 12.62 -19.44 -16.26
C GLU A 170 13.37 -18.11 -16.33
N SER A 171 14.00 -17.73 -15.22
CA SER A 171 14.91 -16.60 -15.19
C SER A 171 16.22 -16.93 -15.92
N LYS A 172 16.96 -15.88 -16.30
CA LYS A 172 18.29 -16.03 -16.93
C LYS A 172 19.31 -16.79 -16.04
N THR A 173 19.09 -16.83 -14.73
CA THR A 173 19.86 -17.67 -13.82
C THR A 173 19.15 -19.02 -13.68
N LYS A 174 19.84 -20.10 -14.09
CA LYS A 174 19.31 -21.47 -14.02
C LYS A 174 18.80 -21.74 -12.61
N SER A 175 17.58 -22.28 -12.50
CA SER A 175 16.84 -22.67 -11.28
C SER A 175 15.92 -21.65 -10.60
N LYS A 176 15.82 -20.40 -11.09
CA LYS A 176 14.80 -19.44 -10.58
C LYS A 176 13.66 -19.27 -11.59
N TYR A 177 12.42 -19.33 -11.13
CA TYR A 177 11.21 -19.07 -11.92
C TYR A 177 10.63 -17.71 -11.56
N ASN A 178 10.09 -17.05 -12.58
CA ASN A 178 9.29 -15.85 -12.46
C ASN A 178 7.91 -16.09 -13.11
N TRP A 179 7.00 -15.14 -12.96
CA TRP A 179 5.64 -15.19 -13.48
C TRP A 179 5.25 -13.85 -14.10
N THR A 180 4.24 -13.86 -14.96
CA THR A 180 3.66 -12.64 -15.54
C THR A 180 3.26 -11.66 -14.44
N MET A 181 3.72 -10.41 -14.54
CA MET A 181 3.31 -9.34 -13.61
C MET A 181 1.83 -9.01 -13.81
N LEU A 182 1.12 -8.79 -12.70
CA LEU A 182 -0.30 -8.47 -12.70
C LEU A 182 -0.54 -7.00 -12.36
N ASN A 183 -1.47 -6.37 -13.07
CA ASN A 183 -1.96 -5.04 -12.73
C ASN A 183 -2.98 -5.09 -11.57
N GLY A 184 -3.45 -3.92 -11.11
CA GLY A 184 -4.36 -3.84 -9.96
C GLY A 184 -5.69 -4.59 -10.15
N THR A 185 -6.28 -4.50 -11.34
CA THR A 185 -7.52 -5.20 -11.66
C THR A 185 -7.32 -6.71 -11.71
N GLU A 186 -6.21 -7.17 -12.30
CA GLU A 186 -5.87 -8.59 -12.36
C GLU A 186 -5.58 -9.17 -10.97
N LYS A 187 -4.87 -8.43 -10.11
CA LYS A 187 -4.61 -8.82 -8.72
C LYS A 187 -5.89 -8.97 -7.91
N LEU A 188 -6.81 -8.01 -8.03
CA LEU A 188 -8.10 -8.07 -7.35
C LEU A 188 -8.92 -9.28 -7.81
N ASN A 189 -8.97 -9.53 -9.12
CA ASN A 189 -9.66 -10.69 -9.67
C ASN A 189 -9.10 -12.02 -9.13
N VAL A 190 -7.78 -12.11 -8.96
CA VAL A 190 -7.16 -13.29 -8.35
C VAL A 190 -7.53 -13.43 -6.88
N LEU A 191 -7.51 -12.36 -6.09
CA LEU A 191 -7.96 -12.42 -4.70
C LEU A 191 -9.42 -12.88 -4.56
N GLU A 192 -10.28 -12.48 -5.50
CA GLU A 192 -11.71 -12.79 -5.48
C GLU A 192 -12.03 -14.22 -5.95
N ASN A 193 -11.31 -14.71 -6.97
CA ASN A 193 -11.75 -15.88 -7.74
C ASN A 193 -10.76 -17.05 -7.75
N PHE A 194 -9.52 -16.90 -7.28
CA PHE A 194 -8.53 -17.97 -7.29
C PHE A 194 -8.57 -18.82 -6.02
N GLU A 195 -8.80 -20.11 -6.17
CA GLU A 195 -8.89 -21.05 -5.05
C GLU A 195 -7.50 -21.64 -4.69
N VAL A 196 -6.84 -21.10 -3.67
CA VAL A 196 -5.50 -21.52 -3.21
C VAL A 196 -5.48 -23.00 -2.79
N PHE A 197 -6.55 -23.46 -2.14
CA PHE A 197 -6.68 -24.83 -1.63
C PHE A 197 -6.65 -25.92 -2.70
N LYS A 198 -6.90 -25.58 -3.99
CA LYS A 198 -6.75 -26.51 -5.12
C LYS A 198 -5.30 -26.99 -5.30
N PHE A 199 -4.32 -26.18 -4.88
CA PHE A 199 -2.91 -26.42 -5.17
C PHE A 199 -2.08 -26.72 -3.93
N VAL A 200 -2.50 -26.23 -2.76
CA VAL A 200 -1.82 -26.48 -1.48
C VAL A 200 -2.81 -27.17 -0.55
N SER A 201 -2.55 -28.43 -0.23
CA SER A 201 -3.40 -29.23 0.66
C SER A 201 -3.00 -29.10 2.14
N GLY A 202 -3.89 -29.55 3.04
CA GLY A 202 -3.61 -29.64 4.48
C GLY A 202 -3.70 -28.30 5.21
N GLU A 203 -3.18 -28.26 6.44
CA GLU A 203 -3.24 -27.07 7.30
C GLU A 203 -2.53 -25.85 6.69
N ARG A 204 -1.44 -26.08 5.94
CA ARG A 204 -0.70 -25.03 5.24
C ARG A 204 -1.57 -24.36 4.17
N GLY A 205 -2.28 -25.15 3.38
CA GLY A 205 -3.24 -24.67 2.39
C GLY A 205 -4.39 -23.87 3.01
N LYS A 206 -5.00 -24.41 4.07
CA LYS A 206 -6.06 -23.71 4.81
C LYS A 206 -5.59 -22.36 5.35
N LYS A 207 -4.36 -22.30 5.90
CA LYS A 207 -3.79 -21.05 6.40
C LYS A 207 -3.59 -20.03 5.28
N MET A 208 -3.09 -20.45 4.12
CA MET A 208 -2.88 -19.55 2.98
C MET A 208 -4.21 -19.03 2.41
N GLU A 209 -5.18 -19.92 2.19
CA GLU A 209 -6.54 -19.56 1.78
C GLU A 209 -7.16 -18.53 2.75
N PHE A 210 -7.06 -18.80 4.05
CA PHE A 210 -7.54 -17.88 5.08
C PHE A 210 -6.87 -16.50 5.00
N LEU A 211 -5.55 -16.45 4.79
CA LEU A 211 -4.83 -15.19 4.67
C LEU A 211 -5.27 -14.39 3.45
N TRP A 212 -5.47 -15.04 2.31
CA TRP A 212 -5.95 -14.39 1.08
C TRP A 212 -7.36 -13.84 1.27
N TYR A 213 -8.27 -14.70 1.74
CA TYR A 213 -9.67 -14.32 1.97
C TYR A 213 -9.79 -13.17 2.98
N LYS A 214 -9.11 -13.27 4.12
CA LYS A 214 -9.16 -12.21 5.13
C LYS A 214 -8.52 -10.92 4.66
N PHE A 215 -7.47 -10.99 3.85
CA PHE A 215 -6.90 -9.80 3.24
C PHE A 215 -7.91 -9.13 2.29
N LEU A 216 -8.58 -9.90 1.44
CA LEU A 216 -9.65 -9.38 0.58
C LEU A 216 -10.75 -8.69 1.39
N CYS A 217 -11.18 -9.28 2.51
CA CYS A 217 -12.17 -8.63 3.39
C CYS A 217 -11.67 -7.27 3.93
N LEU A 218 -10.41 -7.18 4.36
CA LEU A 218 -9.81 -5.93 4.84
C LEU A 218 -9.75 -4.89 3.72
N TYR A 219 -9.35 -5.30 2.52
CA TYR A 219 -9.29 -4.42 1.35
C TYR A 219 -10.68 -3.89 0.97
N LEU A 220 -11.69 -4.75 0.88
CA LEU A 220 -13.06 -4.34 0.57
C LEU A 220 -13.64 -3.40 1.63
N PHE A 221 -13.23 -3.55 2.90
CA PHE A 221 -13.61 -2.63 3.96
C PHE A 221 -13.02 -1.22 3.75
N LEU A 222 -11.74 -1.12 3.35
CA LEU A 222 -11.09 0.17 3.06
C LEU A 222 -11.76 0.96 1.92
N ARG A 223 -12.58 0.30 1.09
CA ARG A 223 -13.31 0.90 -0.04
C ARG A 223 -14.72 1.36 0.30
N GLN A 224 -15.14 1.23 1.54
CA GLN A 224 -16.49 1.64 1.95
C GLN A 224 -16.56 3.16 2.08
N ASP A 225 -17.59 3.77 1.48
CA ASP A 225 -17.81 5.23 1.53
C ASP A 225 -18.30 5.71 2.91
N HIS A 226 -18.91 4.81 3.68
CA HIS A 226 -19.51 5.10 4.98
C HIS A 226 -19.12 4.04 5.98
N ILE A 227 -18.41 4.44 7.03
CA ILE A 227 -17.88 3.55 8.07
C ILE A 227 -18.27 4.14 9.43
N THR A 228 -18.81 3.32 10.30
CA THR A 228 -19.13 3.67 11.69
C THR A 228 -17.95 3.42 12.63
N ASN A 229 -17.93 4.07 13.80
CA ASN A 229 -16.84 3.86 14.79
C ASN A 229 -16.72 2.40 15.25
N GLU A 230 -17.84 1.69 15.42
CA GLU A 230 -17.84 0.27 15.80
C GLU A 230 -17.21 -0.60 14.70
N GLU A 231 -17.45 -0.27 13.43
CA GLU A 231 -16.84 -0.93 12.29
C GLU A 231 -15.34 -0.66 12.21
N ILE A 232 -14.89 0.55 12.55
CA ILE A 232 -13.46 0.90 12.65
C ILE A 232 -12.76 0.04 13.71
N ASP A 233 -13.33 -0.08 14.90
CA ASP A 233 -12.76 -0.91 15.98
C ASP A 233 -12.68 -2.38 15.56
N SER A 234 -13.72 -2.88 14.90
CA SER A 234 -13.75 -4.24 14.35
C SER A 234 -12.70 -4.44 13.26
N PHE A 235 -12.52 -3.47 12.37
CA PHE A 235 -11.50 -3.49 11.33
C PHE A 235 -10.10 -3.52 11.93
N GLU A 236 -9.81 -2.68 12.90
CA GLU A 236 -8.50 -2.62 13.57
C GLU A 236 -8.16 -3.99 14.20
N GLN A 237 -9.11 -4.59 14.91
CA GLN A 237 -8.93 -5.92 15.50
C GLN A 237 -8.73 -7.01 14.45
N ALA A 238 -9.46 -6.96 13.34
CA ALA A 238 -9.31 -7.89 12.22
C ALA A 238 -7.95 -7.74 11.54
N ALA A 239 -7.49 -6.51 11.31
CA ALA A 239 -6.19 -6.21 10.72
C ALA A 239 -5.05 -6.70 11.61
N LYS A 240 -5.09 -6.38 12.91
CA LYS A 240 -4.11 -6.88 13.89
C LYS A 240 -4.07 -8.41 13.92
N SER A 241 -5.23 -9.06 13.92
CA SER A 241 -5.33 -10.51 13.91
C SER A 241 -4.76 -11.12 12.63
N TRP A 242 -5.01 -10.50 11.47
CA TRP A 242 -4.46 -10.92 10.19
C TRP A 242 -2.94 -10.82 10.17
N ILE A 243 -2.39 -9.69 10.64
CA ILE A 243 -0.93 -9.47 10.73
C ILE A 243 -0.29 -10.53 11.63
N LEU A 244 -0.85 -10.77 12.82
CA LEU A 244 -0.35 -11.79 13.74
C LEU A 244 -0.35 -13.17 13.07
N LYS A 245 -1.43 -13.52 12.36
CA LYS A 245 -1.54 -14.80 11.65
C LYS A 245 -0.55 -14.91 10.49
N PHE A 246 -0.33 -13.82 9.77
CA PHE A 246 0.61 -13.74 8.67
C PHE A 246 2.05 -13.95 9.16
N CYS A 247 2.42 -13.31 10.27
CA CYS A 247 3.76 -13.37 10.87
C CYS A 247 4.02 -14.63 11.72
N GLU A 248 3.00 -15.45 12.00
CA GLU A 248 3.16 -16.69 12.76
C GLU A 248 4.18 -17.63 12.09
N PRO A 249 5.24 -18.06 12.81
CA PRO A 249 6.20 -19.03 12.29
C PRO A 249 5.51 -20.35 11.93
N THR A 250 5.67 -20.82 10.70
CA THR A 250 5.30 -22.20 10.36
C THR A 250 6.20 -23.16 11.14
N ALA A 251 5.60 -23.98 12.02
CA ALA A 251 6.26 -24.89 12.95
C ALA A 251 7.13 -26.00 12.30
N GLU A 252 7.26 -26.04 10.97
CA GLU A 252 8.02 -27.07 10.25
C GLU A 252 9.52 -26.77 10.09
N LYS A 253 10.06 -25.73 10.74
CA LYS A 253 11.51 -25.45 10.73
C LYS A 253 12.22 -25.98 11.98
N SER A 254 12.08 -27.28 12.24
CA SER A 254 13.12 -28.02 12.96
C SER A 254 13.95 -28.76 11.92
N ASN A 255 15.21 -28.34 11.76
CA ASN A 255 16.24 -28.89 10.87
C ASN A 255 16.16 -28.49 9.39
N ARG A 256 16.68 -27.31 9.05
CA ARG A 256 17.55 -27.11 7.87
C ARG A 256 18.20 -25.73 7.91
N SER A 257 19.54 -25.71 7.94
CA SER A 257 20.37 -24.53 7.72
C SER A 257 20.18 -24.02 6.29
N ALA A 258 19.30 -23.04 6.12
CA ALA A 258 19.20 -22.27 4.88
C ALA A 258 19.75 -20.87 5.16
N ASN A 259 20.68 -20.42 4.31
CA ASN A 259 21.40 -19.17 4.41
C ASN A 259 20.47 -17.96 4.73
N PRO A 260 20.84 -17.08 5.68
CA PRO A 260 20.02 -15.91 6.05
C PRO A 260 19.94 -14.80 4.98
N ALA A 261 20.68 -14.90 3.88
CA ALA A 261 20.95 -13.76 3.00
C ALA A 261 19.92 -13.50 1.87
N GLU A 262 18.91 -14.36 1.67
CA GLU A 262 17.93 -14.18 0.56
C GLU A 262 16.46 -14.25 1.01
N ARG A 263 16.17 -14.35 2.31
CA ARG A 263 14.83 -14.02 2.82
C ARG A 263 14.91 -12.62 3.40
N PRO A 264 14.36 -11.59 2.73
CA PRO A 264 14.12 -10.36 3.47
C PRO A 264 13.22 -10.73 4.64
N SER A 265 13.50 -10.18 5.83
CA SER A 265 12.64 -10.46 6.97
C SER A 265 11.23 -10.05 6.55
N GLU A 266 10.26 -10.95 6.68
CA GLU A 266 8.88 -10.72 6.23
C GLU A 266 8.26 -9.48 6.92
N GLY A 267 8.87 -9.03 8.03
CA GLY A 267 8.56 -7.80 8.73
C GLY A 267 9.09 -6.51 8.06
N ASP A 268 10.23 -6.51 7.37
CA ASP A 268 10.83 -5.27 6.84
C ASP A 268 10.03 -4.64 5.69
N PHE A 269 9.30 -5.46 4.91
CA PHE A 269 8.49 -4.99 3.79
C PHE A 269 7.12 -4.46 4.21
N LEU A 270 6.56 -5.02 5.28
CA LEU A 270 5.24 -4.62 5.78
C LEU A 270 5.36 -3.54 6.86
N ALA A 271 6.52 -3.33 7.49
CA ALA A 271 6.72 -2.36 8.56
C ALA A 271 6.22 -0.94 8.24
N PRO A 272 6.42 -0.36 7.03
CA PRO A 272 5.92 0.98 6.71
C PRO A 272 4.39 1.07 6.66
N TYR A 273 3.70 -0.02 6.27
CA TYR A 273 2.23 -0.07 6.13
C TYR A 273 1.51 -0.60 7.37
N ILE A 274 2.14 -1.51 8.09
CA ILE A 274 1.59 -2.09 9.32
C ILE A 274 1.63 -1.07 10.45
N SER A 275 2.73 -0.31 10.61
CA SER A 275 2.83 0.68 11.70
C SER A 275 1.88 1.89 11.53
N THR A 276 1.41 2.14 10.32
CA THR A 276 0.54 3.28 9.96
C THR A 276 -0.94 2.94 9.94
N THR A 277 -1.31 1.65 9.93
CA THR A 277 -2.72 1.20 9.98
C THR A 277 -3.20 0.91 11.41
N VAL A 278 -2.29 0.94 12.40
CA VAL A 278 -2.52 0.44 13.77
C VAL A 278 -2.43 1.54 14.84
N HIS A 279 -2.28 2.81 14.44
CA HIS A 279 -2.22 3.99 15.31
C HIS A 279 -3.03 5.14 14.73
#